data_AF-A0A7S1PXV2-F1
#
_entry.id   AF-A0A7S1PXV2-F1
#
_cell.length_a   1.000
_cell.length_b   1.000
_cell.length_c   1.000
_cell.angle_alpha   90.00
_cell.angle_beta   90.00
_cell.angle_gamma   90.00
#
_symmetry.space_group_name_H-M   'P 1'
#
loop_
_entity.id
_entity.type
_entity.pdbx_description
1 polymer ?
#
loop_
_entity_poly.entity_id
_entity_poly.type
_entity_poly.pdbx_seq_one_letter_code
_entity_poly.pdbx_strand_id
1 'polypeptide(L)'
;AGDDFGDMTTLFLDEVRRQRGVILAICTENYGEKTSSAYSSYEVLRFADAHGVEVIPLKVVERFPPEPPFGQQHPFDKLGVGRANISKVLNPNIVPLDCCSLPDSEIAALIA
;
A
#
# COMPACT_ATOMS: atom_id res chain seq x y z
N ALA A 1 13.57 9.60 -6.96
CA ALA A 1 12.26 10.28 -7.02
C ALA A 1 12.47 11.65 -7.65
N GLY A 2 11.48 12.17 -8.39
CA GLY A 2 11.53 13.54 -8.93
C GLY A 2 11.43 14.59 -7.83
N ASP A 3 11.75 15.83 -8.15
CA ASP A 3 11.83 16.94 -7.19
C ASP A 3 10.50 17.21 -6.45
N ASP A 4 9.37 16.81 -7.03
CA ASP A 4 8.01 17.06 -6.52
C ASP A 4 7.32 15.83 -5.89
N PHE A 5 7.95 14.65 -5.92
CA PHE A 5 7.28 13.39 -5.54
C PHE A 5 6.72 13.41 -4.11
N GLY A 6 7.47 13.98 -3.18
CA GLY A 6 7.07 14.08 -1.77
C GLY A 6 5.92 15.04 -1.53
N ASP A 7 5.98 16.21 -2.17
CA ASP A 7 4.92 17.22 -2.08
C ASP A 7 3.63 16.70 -2.70
N MET A 8 3.70 16.07 -3.87
CA MET A 8 2.55 15.46 -4.53
C MET A 8 1.93 14.34 -3.69
N THR A 9 2.76 13.45 -3.11
CA THR A 9 2.25 12.40 -2.22
C THR A 9 1.51 13.01 -1.03
N THR A 10 2.06 14.05 -0.43
CA THR A 10 1.43 14.74 0.71
C THR A 10 0.09 15.38 0.33
N LEU A 11 0.04 16.08 -0.81
CA LEU A 11 -1.17 16.72 -1.31
C LEU A 11 -2.27 15.69 -1.58
N PHE A 12 -1.94 14.58 -2.23
CA PHE A 12 -2.93 13.55 -2.54
C PHE A 12 -3.43 12.80 -1.29
N LEU A 13 -2.57 12.55 -0.30
CA LEU A 13 -3.00 11.95 0.97
C LEU A 13 -3.96 12.88 1.74
N ASP A 14 -3.68 14.19 1.78
CA ASP A 14 -4.61 15.15 2.38
C ASP A 14 -5.94 15.20 1.61
N GLU A 15 -5.88 15.19 0.28
CA GLU A 15 -7.06 15.18 -0.58
C GLU A 15 -7.94 13.96 -0.36
N VAL A 16 -7.35 12.75 -0.37
CA VAL A 16 -8.06 11.49 -0.10
C VAL A 16 -8.76 11.55 1.25
N ARG A 17 -8.05 12.01 2.30
CA ARG A 17 -8.64 12.15 3.63
C ARG A 17 -9.79 13.16 3.65
N ARG A 18 -9.60 14.34 3.07
CA ARG A 18 -10.60 15.43 3.06
C ARG A 18 -11.86 15.03 2.29
N GLN A 19 -11.69 14.29 1.20
CA GLN A 19 -12.79 13.87 0.32
C GLN A 19 -13.40 12.52 0.73
N ARG A 20 -12.89 11.87 1.80
CA ARG A 20 -13.28 10.50 2.18
C ARG A 20 -13.11 9.51 1.02
N GLY A 21 -12.04 9.70 0.24
CA GLY A 21 -11.66 8.79 -0.83
C GLY A 21 -11.08 7.49 -0.28
N VAL A 22 -10.70 6.62 -1.22
CA VAL A 22 -10.07 5.33 -0.95
C VAL A 22 -8.65 5.31 -1.52
N ILE A 23 -7.76 4.55 -0.92
CA ILE A 23 -6.43 4.28 -1.46
C ILE A 23 -6.47 2.95 -2.21
N LEU A 24 -6.10 2.97 -3.49
CA LEU A 24 -5.84 1.75 -4.25
C LEU A 24 -4.38 1.32 -4.02
N ALA A 25 -4.19 0.22 -3.29
CA ALA A 25 -2.87 -0.29 -2.97
C ALA A 25 -2.41 -1.29 -4.04
N ILE A 26 -1.49 -0.87 -4.92
CA ILE A 26 -0.86 -1.75 -5.91
C ILE A 26 0.11 -2.69 -5.18
N CYS A 27 -0.38 -3.89 -4.84
CA CYS A 27 0.33 -4.84 -3.98
C CYS A 27 1.33 -5.66 -4.78
N THR A 28 2.56 -5.15 -4.91
CA THR A 28 3.75 -5.92 -5.32
C THR A 28 4.27 -6.77 -4.15
N GLU A 29 5.23 -7.67 -4.40
CA GLU A 29 5.75 -8.61 -3.39
C GLU A 29 6.27 -7.92 -2.12
N ASN A 30 6.92 -6.77 -2.28
CA ASN A 30 7.49 -5.97 -1.19
C ASN A 30 6.66 -4.73 -0.82
N TYR A 31 5.40 -4.65 -1.25
CA TYR A 31 4.53 -3.56 -0.84
C TYR A 31 4.42 -3.51 0.70
N GLY A 32 4.48 -2.31 1.28
CA GLY A 32 4.53 -2.10 2.73
C GLY A 32 5.93 -2.27 3.35
N GLU A 33 6.98 -2.44 2.53
CA GLU A 33 8.37 -2.42 3.00
C GLU A 33 8.72 -1.05 3.61
N LYS A 34 9.24 -1.08 4.84
CA LYS A 34 9.75 0.10 5.50
C LYS A 34 11.13 0.42 4.94
N THR A 35 11.28 1.62 4.39
CA THR A 35 12.53 2.10 3.77
C THR A 35 12.96 3.42 4.41
N SER A 36 14.02 4.06 3.88
CA SER A 36 14.37 5.43 4.24
C SER A 36 13.41 6.49 3.70
N SER A 37 12.53 6.13 2.75
CA SER A 37 11.59 7.08 2.15
C SER A 37 10.38 7.34 3.06
N ALA A 38 10.17 8.62 3.41
CA ALA A 38 8.99 9.10 4.13
C ALA A 38 7.68 8.98 3.33
N TYR A 39 7.78 8.61 2.05
CA TYR A 39 6.66 8.48 1.11
C TYR A 39 6.54 7.03 0.58
N SER A 40 7.16 6.07 1.27
CA SER A 40 7.07 4.65 0.93
C SER A 40 5.66 4.10 1.18
N SER A 41 5.34 2.96 0.57
CA SER A 41 4.07 2.27 0.79
C SER A 41 3.83 1.92 2.27
N TYR A 42 4.90 1.69 3.05
CA TYR A 42 4.82 1.58 4.50
C TYR A 42 4.22 2.82 5.17
N GLU A 43 4.69 4.03 4.83
CA GLU A 43 4.19 5.27 5.41
C GLU A 43 2.77 5.59 4.93
N VAL A 44 2.43 5.26 3.68
CA VAL A 44 1.05 5.36 3.17
C VAL A 44 0.10 4.46 3.95
N LEU A 45 0.47 3.21 4.24
CA LEU A 45 -0.35 2.32 5.07
C LEU A 45 -0.49 2.84 6.50
N ARG A 46 0.58 3.41 7.09
CA ARG A 46 0.51 4.05 8.41
C ARG A 46 -0.43 5.25 8.42
N PHE A 47 -0.39 6.07 7.37
CA PHE A 47 -1.32 7.18 7.19
C PHE A 47 -2.76 6.67 7.13
N ALA A 48 -3.01 5.63 6.33
CA ALA A 48 -4.35 5.07 6.17
C ALA A 48 -4.92 4.57 7.50
N ASP A 49 -4.11 3.81 8.26
CA ASP A 49 -4.45 3.35 9.61
C ASP A 49 -4.74 4.51 10.57
N ALA A 50 -3.85 5.50 10.63
CA ALA A 50 -3.96 6.63 11.56
C ALA A 50 -5.18 7.52 11.29
N HIS A 51 -5.64 7.57 10.04
CA HIS A 51 -6.75 8.43 9.62
C HIS A 51 -8.03 7.67 9.26
N GLY A 52 -8.04 6.34 9.41
CA GLY A 52 -9.19 5.50 9.05
C GLY A 52 -9.54 5.59 7.56
N VAL A 53 -8.55 5.77 6.70
CA VAL A 53 -8.74 5.77 5.24
C VAL A 53 -8.82 4.34 4.76
N GLU A 54 -9.85 4.04 3.97
CA GLU A 54 -10.03 2.72 3.38
C GLU A 54 -8.96 2.42 2.34
N VAL A 55 -8.47 1.19 2.34
CA VAL A 55 -7.47 0.70 1.39
C VAL A 55 -8.02 -0.52 0.67
N ILE A 56 -8.11 -0.43 -0.66
CA ILE A 56 -8.50 -1.55 -1.53
C ILE A 56 -7.21 -2.15 -2.12
N PRO A 57 -6.85 -3.39 -1.76
CA PRO A 57 -5.66 -4.03 -2.29
C PRO A 57 -5.91 -4.55 -3.72
N LEU A 58 -5.01 -4.15 -4.63
CA LEU A 58 -4.91 -4.68 -5.97
C LEU A 58 -3.80 -5.73 -5.99
N LYS A 59 -4.16 -7.00 -6.10
CA LYS A 59 -3.20 -8.10 -6.22
C LYS A 59 -2.68 -8.14 -7.66
N VAL A 60 -1.46 -7.67 -7.86
CA VAL A 60 -0.80 -7.61 -9.19
C VAL A 60 0.32 -8.63 -9.35
N VAL A 61 0.62 -9.39 -8.30
CA VAL A 61 1.57 -10.53 -8.30
C VAL A 61 0.95 -11.74 -7.59
N GLU A 62 1.47 -12.94 -7.83
CA GLU A 62 0.93 -14.18 -7.27
C GLU A 62 0.96 -14.19 -5.73
N ARG A 63 2.03 -13.66 -5.13
CA ARG A 63 2.20 -13.62 -3.67
C ARG A 63 1.29 -12.57 -3.06
N PHE A 64 0.29 -13.02 -2.31
CA PHE A 64 -0.62 -12.15 -1.56
C PHE A 64 -1.03 -12.79 -0.21
N PRO A 65 -1.10 -12.02 0.90
CA PRO A 65 -0.72 -10.61 1.03
C PRO A 65 0.78 -10.39 0.77
N PRO A 66 1.23 -9.14 0.52
CA PRO A 66 2.64 -8.84 0.36
C PRO A 66 3.47 -9.25 1.59
N GLU A 67 4.71 -9.67 1.34
CA GLU A 67 5.65 -10.12 2.37
C GLU A 67 6.94 -9.31 2.26
N PRO A 68 6.94 -8.04 2.72
CA PRO A 68 8.14 -7.21 2.64
C PRO A 68 9.28 -7.79 3.50
N PRO A 69 10.55 -7.61 3.08
CA PRO A 69 11.70 -8.13 3.82
C PRO A 69 11.82 -7.46 5.19
N PHE A 70 12.28 -8.23 6.18
CA PHE A 70 12.57 -7.75 7.53
C PHE A 70 13.61 -8.64 8.22
N GLY A 71 14.09 -8.20 9.39
CA GLY A 71 14.96 -8.99 10.26
C GLY A 71 16.27 -8.30 10.61
N GLN A 72 17.14 -8.98 11.37
CA GLN A 72 18.35 -8.35 11.94
C GLN A 72 19.28 -7.69 10.90
N GLN A 73 19.27 -8.17 9.66
CA GLN A 73 20.08 -7.61 8.57
C GLN A 73 19.38 -6.48 7.80
N HIS A 74 18.05 -6.33 7.93
CA HIS A 74 17.29 -5.33 7.18
C HIS A 74 17.57 -3.91 7.70
N PRO A 75 17.94 -2.92 6.87
CA PRO A 75 18.41 -1.61 7.35
C PRO A 75 17.36 -0.81 8.14
N PHE A 76 16.08 -0.98 7.86
CA PHE A 76 15.02 -0.12 8.43
C PHE A 76 13.95 -0.88 9.25
N ASP A 77 13.87 -2.20 9.11
CA ASP A 77 12.83 -3.03 9.73
C ASP A 77 13.40 -4.30 10.35
N LYS A 78 13.92 -4.16 11.56
CA LYS A 78 14.48 -5.29 12.32
C LYS A 78 13.41 -6.21 12.90
N LEU A 79 12.19 -5.70 13.08
CA LEU A 79 11.13 -6.35 13.86
C LEU A 79 9.95 -6.85 13.01
N GLY A 80 9.90 -6.52 11.72
CA GLY A 80 8.80 -6.90 10.83
C GLY A 80 7.57 -6.01 11.01
N VAL A 81 7.76 -4.73 11.34
CA VAL A 81 6.65 -3.77 11.52
C VAL A 81 5.93 -3.51 10.20
N GLY A 82 6.62 -3.55 9.07
CA GLY A 82 5.99 -3.42 7.75
C GLY A 82 4.94 -4.50 7.52
N ARG A 83 5.31 -5.76 7.74
CA ARG A 83 4.40 -6.91 7.67
C ARG A 83 3.23 -6.77 8.65
N ALA A 84 3.49 -6.37 9.90
CA ALA A 84 2.43 -6.19 10.89
C ALA A 84 1.43 -5.10 10.46
N ASN A 85 1.92 -4.01 9.86
CA ASN A 85 1.08 -2.92 9.36
C ASN A 85 0.19 -3.38 8.20
N ILE A 86 0.72 -4.21 7.29
CA ILE A 86 -0.07 -4.83 6.21
C ILE A 86 -1.22 -5.64 6.79
N SER A 87 -0.97 -6.52 7.76
CA SER A 87 -2.05 -7.33 8.36
C SER A 87 -3.11 -6.50 9.08
N LYS A 88 -2.75 -5.30 9.55
CA LYS A 88 -3.67 -4.36 10.19
C LYS A 88 -4.57 -3.65 9.17
N VAL A 89 -3.97 -3.11 8.12
CA VAL A 89 -4.65 -2.26 7.11
C VAL A 89 -5.32 -3.12 6.03
N LEU A 90 -4.59 -4.06 5.46
CA LEU A 90 -5.11 -5.06 4.53
C LEU A 90 -5.66 -6.25 5.33
N ASN A 91 -6.64 -5.96 6.19
CA ASN A 91 -7.30 -6.94 7.05
C ASN A 91 -7.71 -8.18 6.22
N PRO A 92 -7.55 -9.41 6.74
CA PRO A 92 -7.95 -10.65 6.06
C PRO A 92 -9.40 -10.70 5.54
N ASN A 93 -10.29 -9.87 6.08
CA ASN A 93 -11.67 -9.74 5.61
C ASN A 93 -11.82 -8.89 4.34
N ILE A 94 -10.77 -8.18 3.92
CA ILE A 94 -10.75 -7.41 2.67
C ILE A 94 -10.38 -8.37 1.54
N VAL A 95 -11.31 -8.58 0.61
CA VAL A 95 -11.06 -9.36 -0.60
C VAL A 95 -10.25 -8.49 -1.56
N PRO A 96 -9.02 -8.89 -1.95
CA PRO A 96 -8.27 -8.14 -2.93
C PRO A 96 -8.92 -8.23 -4.30
N LEU A 97 -8.77 -7.16 -5.10
CA LEU A 97 -9.04 -7.26 -6.53
C LEU A 97 -7.90 -8.09 -7.15
N ASP A 98 -8.21 -9.30 -7.62
CA ASP A 98 -7.25 -10.19 -8.28
C ASP A 98 -6.99 -9.71 -9.72
N CYS A 99 -6.04 -8.79 -9.86
CA CYS A 99 -5.62 -8.27 -11.16
C CYS A 99 -4.73 -9.25 -11.93
N CYS A 100 -4.15 -10.27 -11.28
CA CYS A 100 -3.35 -11.28 -11.98
C CYS A 100 -4.18 -12.13 -12.94
N SER A 101 -5.46 -12.33 -12.61
CA SER A 101 -6.37 -13.21 -13.34
C SER A 101 -7.21 -12.49 -14.41
N LEU A 102 -7.08 -11.16 -14.51
CA LEU A 102 -7.92 -10.32 -15.36
C LEU A 102 -7.09 -9.63 -16.45
N PRO A 103 -7.65 -9.41 -17.65
CA PRO A 103 -7.01 -8.56 -18.65
C PRO A 103 -7.08 -7.08 -18.23
N ASP A 104 -6.11 -6.27 -18.69
CA ASP A 104 -6.00 -4.84 -18.39
C ASP A 104 -7.29 -4.04 -18.60
N SER A 105 -8.07 -4.38 -19.64
CA SER A 105 -9.35 -3.74 -19.93
C SER A 105 -10.41 -3.99 -18.86
N GLU A 106 -10.42 -5.17 -18.26
CA GLU A 106 -11.37 -5.51 -17.18
C GLU A 106 -10.93 -4.88 -15.86
N ILE A 107 -9.62 -4.85 -15.58
CA ILE A 107 -9.08 -4.13 -14.42
C ILE A 107 -9.45 -2.65 -14.47
N ALA A 108 -9.25 -2.01 -15.64
CA ALA A 108 -9.61 -0.61 -15.84
C ALA A 108 -11.11 -0.37 -15.63
N ALA A 109 -11.98 -1.28 -16.12
CA ALA A 109 -13.43 -1.18 -15.96
C ALA A 109 -13.90 -1.35 -14.50
N LEU A 110 -13.15 -2.07 -13.66
CA LEU A 110 -13.48 -2.26 -12.24
C LEU A 110 -13.02 -1.09 -11.35
N ILE A 111 -12.08 -0.28 -11.84
CA ILE A 111 -11.47 0.82 -11.07
C ILE A 111 -12.00 2.20 -11.50
N ALA A 112 -12.49 2.34 -12.73
CA ALA A 112 -13.05 3.59 -13.30
C ALA A 112 -14.44 3.93 -12.76
#